data_AF-A0A7C1PSL4-F1
#
_entry.id   AF-A0A7C1PSL4-F1
#
_cell.length_a   1.000
_cell.length_b   1.000
_cell.length_c   1.000
_cell.angle_alpha   90.00
_cell.angle_beta   90.00
_cell.angle_gamma   90.00
#
_symmetry.space_group_name_H-M   'P 1'
#
loop_
_entity.id
_entity.type
_entity.pdbx_description
1 polymer ?
#
loop_
_entity_poly.entity_id
_entity_poly.type
_entity_poly.pdbx_seq_one_letter_code
_entity_poly.pdbx_strand_id
1 'polypeptide(L)'
;VAAAPKSNASYLAIERAMESVTKKPLQRVPDHLKDAHYGGAERLGRGIDYRYPHDYDGHYVQQRYLERDEVFYEPSGEGFEEVLKTRNKKRRKGI
;
A
#
# COMPACT_ATOMS: atom_id res chain seq x y z
N VAL A 1 14.51 23.34 7.69
CA VAL A 1 15.33 22.22 7.16
C VAL A 1 16.50 21.88 8.07
N ALA A 2 17.42 22.82 8.35
CA ALA A 2 18.63 22.55 9.14
C ALA A 2 18.37 21.80 10.47
N ALA A 3 17.41 22.26 11.27
CA ALA A 3 17.08 21.67 12.57
C ALA A 3 15.97 20.59 12.57
N ALA A 4 15.39 20.22 11.42
CA ALA A 4 14.32 19.22 11.37
C ALA A 4 14.90 17.79 11.51
N PRO A 5 14.16 16.82 12.07
CA PRO A 5 14.49 15.39 11.91
C PRO A 5 14.63 15.05 10.43
N LYS A 6 15.64 14.25 10.06
CA LYS A 6 15.94 13.93 8.66
C LYS A 6 15.52 12.51 8.36
N SER A 7 14.76 12.34 7.28
CA SER A 7 14.46 11.02 6.74
C SER A 7 14.35 11.11 5.22
N ASN A 8 15.04 10.22 4.53
CA ASN A 8 14.87 9.97 3.10
C ASN A 8 14.08 8.66 2.86
N ALA A 9 13.41 8.10 3.88
CA ALA A 9 12.74 6.81 3.80
C ALA A 9 11.68 6.76 2.69
N SER A 10 10.84 7.81 2.56
CA SER A 10 9.84 7.91 1.50
C SER A 10 10.47 8.05 0.11
N TYR A 11 11.59 8.76 0.01
CA TYR A 11 12.35 8.91 -1.23
C TYR A 11 12.87 7.55 -1.71
N LEU A 12 13.57 6.82 -0.85
CA LEU A 12 14.09 5.49 -1.16
C LEU A 12 12.95 4.48 -1.44
N ALA A 13 11.81 4.61 -0.79
CA ALA A 13 10.65 3.76 -1.05
C ALA A 13 10.12 3.92 -2.48
N ILE A 14 10.05 5.16 -2.98
CA ILE A 14 9.66 5.44 -4.37
C ILE A 14 10.69 4.85 -5.33
N GLU A 15 11.99 5.08 -5.09
CA GLU A 15 13.05 4.49 -5.92
C GLU A 15 12.92 2.97 -6.00
N ARG A 16 12.76 2.29 -4.87
CA ARG A 16 12.59 0.82 -4.83
C ARG A 16 11.33 0.36 -5.56
N ALA A 17 10.22 1.10 -5.45
CA ALA A 17 9.00 0.78 -6.17
C ALA A 17 9.19 0.92 -7.69
N MET A 18 9.86 1.99 -8.13
CA MET A 18 10.21 2.23 -9.54
C MET A 18 11.16 1.15 -10.07
N GLU A 19 12.15 0.74 -9.28
CA GLU A 19 13.02 -0.37 -9.61
C GLU A 19 12.26 -1.70 -9.71
N SER A 20 11.28 -1.95 -8.84
CA SER A 20 10.45 -3.15 -8.90
C SER A 20 9.71 -3.23 -10.25
N VAL A 21 9.14 -2.12 -10.71
CA VAL A 21 8.43 -2.05 -11.99
C VAL A 21 9.36 -2.28 -13.18
N THR A 22 10.59 -1.77 -13.13
CA THR A 22 11.54 -1.86 -14.25
C THR A 22 12.28 -3.20 -14.30
N LYS A 23 12.60 -3.80 -13.15
CA LYS A 23 13.45 -4.99 -13.06
C LYS A 23 12.69 -6.30 -12.85
N LYS A 24 11.43 -6.26 -12.40
CA LYS A 24 10.63 -7.46 -12.09
C LYS A 24 9.43 -7.58 -13.03
N PRO A 25 8.86 -8.79 -13.18
CA PRO A 25 7.59 -8.96 -13.89
C PRO A 25 6.50 -8.07 -13.30
N LEU A 26 5.73 -7.41 -14.17
CA LEU A 26 4.62 -6.55 -13.78
C LEU A 26 3.58 -7.36 -12.99
N GLN A 27 3.17 -6.80 -11.86
CA GLN A 27 2.06 -7.34 -11.08
C GLN A 27 0.74 -6.93 -11.75
N ARG A 28 -0.21 -7.87 -11.83
CA ARG A 28 -1.57 -7.53 -12.26
C ARG A 28 -2.26 -6.75 -11.15
N VAL A 29 -3.23 -5.91 -11.51
CA VAL A 29 -4.12 -5.31 -10.51
C VAL A 29 -5.05 -6.41 -9.99
N PRO A 30 -5.18 -6.61 -8.67
CA PRO A 30 -6.17 -7.52 -8.09
C PRO A 30 -7.59 -7.19 -8.55
N ASP A 31 -8.43 -8.20 -8.78
CA ASP A 31 -9.77 -8.00 -9.36
C ASP A 31 -10.66 -7.07 -8.52
N HIS A 32 -10.60 -7.18 -7.19
CA HIS A 32 -11.32 -6.30 -6.26
C HIS A 32 -10.80 -4.85 -6.24
N LEU A 33 -9.68 -4.54 -6.90
CA LEU A 33 -9.18 -3.17 -7.07
C LEU A 33 -9.41 -2.60 -8.47
N LYS A 34 -9.91 -3.40 -9.41
CA LYS A 34 -10.24 -2.92 -10.75
C LYS A 34 -11.53 -2.12 -10.72
N ASP A 35 -11.63 -1.17 -11.65
CA ASP A 35 -12.83 -0.36 -11.80
C ASP A 35 -14.07 -1.22 -12.04
N ALA A 36 -15.15 -0.88 -11.36
CA ALA A 36 -16.43 -1.58 -11.38
C ALA A 36 -17.52 -0.81 -12.15
N HIS A 37 -17.27 0.44 -12.54
CA HIS A 37 -18.33 1.37 -12.97
C HIS A 37 -18.74 1.25 -14.44
N TYR A 38 -18.13 0.34 -15.21
CA TYR A 38 -18.46 0.14 -16.61
C TYR A 38 -19.29 -1.13 -16.81
N GLY A 39 -20.23 -1.13 -17.76
CA GLY A 39 -21.29 -2.15 -17.89
C GLY A 39 -20.86 -3.61 -18.15
N GLY A 40 -19.55 -3.91 -18.20
CA GLY A 40 -19.02 -5.27 -18.30
C GLY A 40 -18.20 -5.71 -17.09
N ALA A 41 -18.11 -4.90 -16.04
CA ALA A 41 -17.26 -5.16 -14.88
C ALA A 41 -17.69 -6.40 -14.10
N GLU A 42 -18.98 -6.53 -13.80
CA GLU A 42 -19.56 -7.66 -13.06
C GLU A 42 -19.29 -8.99 -13.75
N ARG A 43 -19.55 -9.08 -15.06
CA ARG A 43 -19.28 -10.28 -15.87
C ARG A 43 -17.79 -10.64 -15.91
N LEU A 44 -16.90 -9.66 -15.75
CA LEU A 44 -15.45 -9.84 -15.74
C LEU A 44 -14.89 -10.01 -14.32
N GLY A 45 -15.74 -10.10 -13.30
CA GLY A 45 -15.34 -10.27 -11.90
C GLY A 45 -14.67 -9.04 -11.28
N ARG A 46 -14.80 -7.85 -11.88
CA ARG A 46 -14.04 -6.66 -11.46
C ARG A 46 -14.75 -5.88 -10.36
N GLY A 47 -13.98 -5.44 -9.37
CA GLY A 47 -14.46 -4.68 -8.21
C GLY A 47 -15.33 -5.49 -7.24
N ILE A 48 -15.53 -6.78 -7.50
CA ILE A 48 -16.20 -7.70 -6.58
C ILE A 48 -15.35 -7.82 -5.32
N ASP A 49 -16.00 -7.87 -4.15
CA ASP A 49 -15.37 -7.99 -2.82
C ASP A 49 -14.42 -6.86 -2.43
N TYR A 50 -14.45 -5.71 -3.14
CA TYR A 50 -13.76 -4.52 -2.68
C TYR A 50 -14.28 -4.09 -1.30
N ARG A 51 -13.40 -4.08 -0.31
CA ARG A 51 -13.69 -3.58 1.03
C ARG A 51 -13.39 -2.09 1.09
N TYR A 52 -14.44 -1.28 1.20
CA TYR A 52 -14.32 0.16 1.35
C TYR A 52 -13.79 0.51 2.76
N PRO A 53 -12.56 1.05 2.91
CA PRO A 53 -11.94 1.17 4.23
C PRO A 53 -12.70 2.04 5.25
N HIS A 54 -13.52 2.98 4.79
CA HIS A 54 -14.28 3.88 5.66
C HIS A 54 -15.44 3.19 6.38
N ASP A 55 -15.86 2.01 5.93
CA ASP A 55 -16.89 1.21 6.61
C ASP A 55 -16.32 0.39 7.79
N TYR A 56 -15.01 0.43 8.01
CA TYR A 56 -14.31 -0.36 9.03
C TYR A 56 -13.75 0.53 10.14
N ASP A 57 -13.67 -0.02 11.35
CA ASP A 57 -13.11 0.70 12.50
C ASP A 57 -11.68 1.20 12.24
N GLY A 58 -11.41 2.42 12.72
CA GLY A 58 -10.14 3.12 12.46
C GLY A 58 -9.86 3.41 10.98
N HIS A 59 -10.88 3.32 10.12
CA HIS A 59 -10.82 3.46 8.66
C HIS A 59 -9.75 2.57 8.03
N TYR A 60 -9.64 1.33 8.52
CA TYR A 60 -8.66 0.38 8.05
C TYR A 60 -9.27 -1.01 7.93
N VAL A 61 -9.06 -1.62 6.78
CA VAL A 61 -9.41 -3.01 6.51
C VAL A 61 -8.20 -3.75 6.00
N GLN A 62 -8.02 -4.97 6.48
CA GLN A 62 -7.04 -5.86 5.89
C GLN A 62 -7.58 -6.36 4.55
N GLN A 63 -6.89 -5.97 3.48
CA GLN A 63 -7.18 -6.32 2.10
C GLN A 63 -5.86 -6.43 1.34
N ARG A 64 -5.80 -7.33 0.35
CA ARG A 64 -4.63 -7.46 -0.52
C ARG A 64 -4.57 -6.28 -1.49
N TYR A 65 -3.44 -5.58 -1.55
CA TYR A 65 -3.26 -4.46 -2.49
C TYR A 65 -2.19 -4.72 -3.56
N LEU A 66 -1.34 -5.72 -3.33
CA LEU A 66 -0.32 -6.18 -4.27
C LEU A 66 -0.48 -7.70 -4.46
N GLU A 67 -0.25 -8.17 -5.69
CA GLU A 67 -0.27 -9.61 -6.02
C GLU A 67 0.91 -10.34 -5.39
N ARG A 68 2.06 -9.68 -5.27
CA ARG A 68 3.21 -10.18 -4.52
C ARG A 68 3.47 -9.27 -3.34
N ASP A 69 3.78 -9.87 -2.20
CA ASP A 69 4.14 -9.12 -1.00
C ASP A 69 5.47 -8.41 -1.21
N GLU A 70 5.41 -7.08 -1.27
CA GLU A 70 6.58 -6.22 -1.38
C GLU A 70 6.47 -5.08 -0.37
N VAL A 71 7.58 -4.80 0.31
CA VAL A 71 7.69 -3.71 1.27
C VAL A 71 8.73 -2.74 0.74
N PHE A 72 8.28 -1.54 0.36
CA PHE A 72 9.18 -0.49 -0.14
C PHE A 72 9.49 0.57 0.91
N TYR A 73 8.47 0.93 1.70
CA TYR A 73 8.57 1.95 2.74
C TYR A 73 8.91 1.36 4.10
N GLU A 74 10.06 1.80 4.61
CA GLU A 74 10.63 1.46 5.90
C GLU A 74 10.95 2.76 6.63
N PRO A 75 10.04 3.25 7.50
CA PRO A 75 10.26 4.51 8.23
C PRO A 75 11.53 4.41 9.08
N SER A 76 12.36 5.47 9.07
CA SER A 76 13.60 5.50 9.84
C SER A 76 13.33 5.51 11.35
N GLY A 77 12.20 6.11 11.75
CA GLY A 77 11.85 6.38 13.15
C GLY A 77 12.17 7.81 13.57
N GLU A 78 12.76 8.63 12.69
CA GLU A 78 13.08 10.03 12.99
C GLU A 78 11.82 10.90 13.06
N GLY A 79 11.69 11.66 14.16
CA GLY A 79 10.55 12.54 14.39
C GLY A 79 9.21 11.80 14.35
N PHE A 80 8.32 12.22 13.45
CA PHE A 80 6.98 11.62 13.33
C PHE A 80 6.99 10.20 12.73
N GLU A 81 8.10 9.78 12.09
CA GLU A 81 8.20 8.46 11.48
C GLU A 81 8.11 7.33 12.52
N GLU A 82 8.40 7.57 13.80
CA GLU A 82 8.22 6.55 14.85
C GLU A 82 6.75 6.16 15.05
N VAL A 83 5.83 7.15 14.96
CA VAL A 83 4.38 6.91 15.00
C VAL A 83 3.96 6.09 13.79
N LEU A 84 4.47 6.43 12.60
CA LEU A 84 4.21 5.69 11.36
C LEU A 84 4.73 4.26 11.44
N LYS A 85 5.93 4.05 11.96
CA LYS A 85 6.57 2.74 12.16
C LYS A 85 5.73 1.87 13.08
N THR A 86 5.29 2.41 14.20
CA THR A 86 4.41 1.71 15.15
C THR A 86 3.07 1.35 14.50
N ARG A 87 2.43 2.31 13.81
CA ARG A 87 1.16 2.08 13.10
C ARG A 87 1.29 1.01 12.01
N ASN A 88 2.35 1.08 11.21
CA ASN A 88 2.63 0.12 10.14
C ASN A 88 2.91 -1.28 10.70
N LYS A 89 3.67 -1.38 11.80
CA LYS A 89 3.90 -2.66 12.48
C LYS A 89 2.60 -3.30 12.96
N LYS A 90 1.67 -2.51 13.53
CA LYS A 90 0.34 -3.00 13.94
C LYS A 90 -0.47 -3.51 12.74
N ARG A 91 -0.50 -2.76 11.64
CA ARG A 91 -1.24 -3.11 10.41
C ARG A 91 -0.66 -4.33 9.68
N ARG A 92 0.67 -4.50 9.70
CA ARG A 92 1.37 -5.64 9.06
C ARG A 92 1.26 -6.95 9.84
N LYS A 93 0.93 -6.94 11.14
CA LYS A 93 0.80 -8.16 11.95
C LYS A 93 -0.32 -9.11 11.50
N GLY A 94 -1.23 -8.67 10.63
CA GLY A 94 -2.27 -9.53 10.04
C GLY A 94 -1.89 -10.16 8.70
N ILE A 95 -0.87 -9.64 8.01
CA ILE A 95 -0.37 -10.15 6.72
C ILE A 95 0.52 -11.37 6.98
#